data_AF-A0A372Q2D8-F1
#
_entry.id   AF-A0A372Q2D8-F1
#
_cell.length_a   1.000
_cell.length_b   1.000
_cell.length_c   1.000
_cell.angle_alpha   90.00
_cell.angle_beta   90.00
_cell.angle_gamma   90.00
#
_symmetry.space_group_name_H-M   'P 1'
#
loop_
_entity.id
_entity.type
_entity.pdbx_description
1 polymer ?
#
loop_
_entity_poly.entity_id
_entity_poly.type
_entity_poly.pdbx_seq_one_letter_code
_entity_poly.pdbx_strand_id
1 'polypeptide(L)'
;MISGQLPEEYISSTVLGKMKLEHTIKEGIFVMPKVYYLDCGDSQVYKCKGYPGDLTRADFEGLYNGETLDLKVTKRSKDRVEGKVFIKSDLPYKLKVSFNKREKVFDSL
;
A
#
# COMPACT_ATOMS: atom_id res chain seq x y z
N MET A 1 -24.22 -1.94 -3.33
CA MET A 1 -23.23 -2.95 -2.90
C MET A 1 -23.49 -4.22 -3.70
N ILE A 2 -22.45 -4.90 -4.18
CA ILE A 2 -22.62 -6.24 -4.74
C ILE A 2 -22.76 -7.19 -3.56
N SER A 3 -23.95 -7.72 -3.35
CA SER A 3 -24.26 -8.68 -2.29
C SER A 3 -24.42 -10.07 -2.92
N GLY A 4 -23.46 -10.95 -2.67
CA GLY A 4 -23.48 -12.35 -3.12
C GLY A 4 -22.10 -13.01 -2.94
N GLN A 5 -22.09 -14.31 -2.66
CA GLN A 5 -20.84 -15.10 -2.72
C GLN A 5 -20.42 -15.23 -4.18
N LEU A 6 -19.11 -15.11 -4.45
CA LEU A 6 -18.57 -15.36 -5.79
C LEU A 6 -18.79 -16.85 -6.13
N PRO A 7 -19.31 -17.20 -7.31
CA PRO A 7 -19.52 -18.58 -7.70
C PRO A 7 -18.24 -19.42 -7.58
N GLU A 8 -18.35 -20.63 -7.05
CA GLU A 8 -17.20 -21.52 -6.78
C GLU A 8 -16.39 -21.84 -8.04
N GLU A 9 -17.03 -21.82 -9.22
CA GLU A 9 -16.37 -22.03 -10.50
C GLU A 9 -15.22 -21.04 -10.78
N TYR A 10 -15.27 -19.82 -10.21
CA TYR A 10 -14.22 -18.80 -10.36
C TYR A 10 -13.16 -18.86 -9.27
N ILE A 11 -13.31 -19.72 -8.26
CA ILE A 11 -12.44 -19.77 -7.09
C ILE A 11 -11.53 -21.00 -7.19
N SER A 12 -10.23 -20.79 -7.08
CA SER A 12 -9.26 -21.87 -6.89
C SER A 12 -7.95 -21.31 -6.39
N SER A 13 -7.29 -22.03 -5.47
CA SER A 13 -5.97 -21.66 -4.95
C SER A 13 -4.82 -22.14 -5.85
N THR A 14 -5.09 -22.97 -6.85
CA THR A 14 -4.07 -23.68 -7.65
C THR A 14 -4.23 -23.51 -9.16
N VAL A 15 -5.44 -23.24 -9.65
CA VAL A 15 -5.69 -23.10 -11.10
C VAL A 15 -5.44 -21.67 -11.55
N LEU A 16 -4.56 -21.50 -12.55
CA LEU A 16 -4.25 -20.20 -13.16
C LEU A 16 -5.52 -19.57 -13.77
N GLY A 17 -5.69 -18.27 -13.54
CA GLY A 17 -6.84 -17.50 -14.06
C GLY A 17 -8.07 -17.51 -13.13
N LYS A 18 -8.06 -18.32 -12.07
CA LYS A 18 -9.08 -18.29 -11.01
C LYS A 18 -8.65 -17.41 -9.84
N MET A 19 -9.62 -16.95 -9.05
CA MET A 19 -9.39 -16.11 -7.87
C MET A 19 -9.03 -16.98 -6.67
N LYS A 20 -7.99 -16.57 -5.95
CA LYS A 20 -7.57 -17.18 -4.69
C LYS A 20 -7.94 -16.25 -3.54
N LEU A 21 -8.48 -16.82 -2.46
CA LEU A 21 -8.61 -16.11 -1.20
C LEU A 21 -7.24 -16.04 -0.52
N GLU A 22 -6.64 -14.85 -0.50
CA GLU A 22 -5.32 -14.65 0.12
C GLU A 22 -5.41 -14.33 1.62
N HIS A 23 -6.32 -13.40 1.99
CA HIS A 23 -6.41 -12.88 3.33
C HIS A 23 -7.86 -12.61 3.75
N THR A 24 -8.15 -12.85 5.03
CA THR A 24 -9.36 -12.38 5.70
C THR A 24 -8.98 -11.15 6.51
N ILE A 25 -9.53 -10.00 6.16
CA ILE A 25 -9.15 -8.70 6.71
C ILE A 25 -10.13 -8.33 7.83
N LYS A 26 -9.61 -8.01 9.02
CA LYS A 26 -10.39 -7.45 10.14
C LYS A 26 -10.57 -5.94 9.97
N GLU A 27 -9.48 -5.25 9.66
CA GLU A 27 -9.45 -3.80 9.48
C GLU A 27 -8.51 -3.43 8.34
N GLY A 28 -8.81 -2.36 7.60
CA GLY A 28 -7.95 -1.87 6.54
C GLY A 28 -8.01 -0.36 6.37
N ILE A 29 -6.85 0.28 6.32
CA ILE A 29 -6.70 1.72 6.12
C ILE A 29 -6.23 1.96 4.69
N PHE A 30 -7.09 2.58 3.87
CA PHE A 30 -6.82 2.82 2.45
C PHE A 30 -6.67 4.30 2.14
N VAL A 31 -5.43 4.79 2.19
CA VAL A 31 -5.15 6.22 2.07
C VAL A 31 -5.08 6.65 0.59
N MET A 32 -4.32 5.93 -0.23
CA MET A 32 -4.09 6.26 -1.65
C MET A 32 -3.92 4.99 -2.51
N PRO A 33 -3.95 5.10 -3.85
CA PRO A 33 -3.64 3.96 -4.72
C PRO A 33 -2.26 3.36 -4.37
N LYS A 34 -2.24 2.09 -3.96
CA LYS A 34 -1.03 1.35 -3.54
C LYS A 34 -0.36 1.92 -2.27
N VAL A 35 -1.13 2.63 -1.44
CA VAL A 35 -0.73 3.05 -0.08
C VAL A 35 -1.84 2.63 0.89
N TYR A 36 -1.64 1.50 1.58
CA TYR A 36 -2.64 0.92 2.49
C TYR A 36 -2.01 0.05 3.57
N TYR A 37 -2.76 -0.17 4.63
CA TYR A 37 -2.50 -1.09 5.73
C TYR A 37 -3.68 -2.03 5.90
N LEU A 38 -3.42 -3.31 6.17
CA LEU A 38 -4.42 -4.35 6.44
C LEU A 38 -4.03 -5.10 7.72
N ASP A 39 -4.97 -5.18 8.64
CA ASP A 39 -4.91 -6.08 9.78
C ASP A 39 -5.68 -7.36 9.44
N CYS A 40 -4.95 -8.47 9.33
CA CYS A 40 -5.50 -9.80 9.05
C CYS A 40 -5.63 -10.65 10.32
N GLY A 41 -5.53 -10.03 11.52
CA GLY A 41 -5.58 -10.70 12.81
C GLY A 41 -4.26 -11.31 13.23
N ASP A 42 -3.84 -12.38 12.56
CA ASP A 42 -2.58 -13.08 12.87
C ASP A 42 -1.37 -12.47 12.13
N SER A 43 -1.63 -11.60 11.16
CA SER A 43 -0.60 -10.95 10.35
C SER A 43 -1.02 -9.54 9.96
N GLN A 44 -0.02 -8.70 9.68
CA GLN A 44 -0.23 -7.35 9.19
C GLN A 44 0.39 -7.22 7.80
N VAL A 45 -0.35 -6.61 6.88
CA VAL A 45 0.11 -6.40 5.50
C VAL A 45 0.02 -4.91 5.21
N TYR A 46 1.14 -4.29 4.85
CA TYR A 46 1.15 -2.91 4.38
C TYR A 46 1.80 -2.79 3.02
N LYS A 47 1.45 -1.72 2.33
CA LYS A 47 2.02 -1.37 1.03
C LYS A 47 2.19 0.13 0.96
N CYS A 48 3.39 0.59 0.62
CA CYS A 48 3.66 1.99 0.35
C CYS A 48 4.45 2.13 -0.97
N LYS A 49 3.79 2.62 -2.02
CA LYS A 49 4.45 2.78 -3.32
C LYS A 49 5.55 3.84 -3.25
N GLY A 50 6.78 3.43 -3.53
CA GLY A 50 7.93 4.33 -3.64
C GLY A 50 8.74 4.47 -2.36
N TYR A 51 8.28 3.86 -1.26
CA TYR A 51 9.03 3.71 -0.02
C TYR A 51 9.30 2.23 0.24
N PRO A 52 10.57 1.78 0.28
CA PRO A 52 10.91 0.38 0.51
C PRO A 52 11.02 0.01 2.00
N GLY A 53 10.95 0.97 2.90
CA GLY A 53 11.05 0.73 4.34
C GLY A 53 9.72 0.31 4.96
N ASP A 54 9.79 0.01 6.25
CA ASP A 54 8.65 -0.43 7.03
C ASP A 54 7.88 0.75 7.59
N LEU A 55 6.55 0.65 7.58
CA LEU A 55 5.64 1.65 8.14
C LEU A 55 4.75 0.97 9.18
N THR A 56 4.44 1.70 10.23
CA THR A 56 3.57 1.24 11.32
C THR A 56 2.11 1.61 11.04
N ARG A 57 1.18 0.97 11.74
CA ARG A 57 -0.25 1.33 11.70
C ARG A 57 -0.46 2.83 11.97
N ALA A 58 0.21 3.37 12.99
CA ALA A 58 0.10 4.77 13.38
C ALA A 58 0.48 5.73 12.24
N ASP A 59 1.47 5.37 11.42
CA ASP A 59 1.85 6.16 10.25
C ASP A 59 0.69 6.25 9.23
N PHE A 60 -0.05 5.16 9.03
CA PHE A 60 -1.21 5.14 8.14
C PHE A 60 -2.42 5.88 8.71
N GLU A 61 -2.60 5.85 10.03
CA GLU A 61 -3.62 6.65 10.73
C GLU A 61 -3.33 8.15 10.61
N GLY A 62 -2.07 8.56 10.84
CA GLY A 62 -1.64 9.95 10.64
C GLY A 62 -1.86 10.40 9.20
N LEU A 63 -1.46 9.58 8.21
CA LEU A 63 -1.73 9.86 6.79
C LEU A 63 -3.23 9.98 6.50
N TYR A 64 -4.07 9.11 7.06
CA TYR A 64 -5.52 9.20 6.90
C TYR A 64 -6.06 10.53 7.46
N ASN A 65 -5.51 10.99 8.58
CA ASN A 65 -5.86 12.27 9.22
C ASN A 65 -5.29 13.49 8.48
N GLY A 66 -4.49 13.28 7.42
CA GLY A 66 -3.94 14.35 6.58
C GLY A 66 -2.54 14.80 6.99
N GLU A 67 -1.90 14.09 7.91
CA GLU A 67 -0.51 14.32 8.27
C GLU A 67 0.43 13.95 7.11
N THR A 68 1.63 14.50 7.15
CA THR A 68 2.67 14.23 6.15
C THR A 68 3.80 13.46 6.80
N LEU A 69 4.22 12.36 6.16
CA LEU A 69 5.37 11.60 6.61
C LEU A 69 6.63 12.05 5.86
N ASP A 70 7.62 12.52 6.62
CA ASP A 70 8.96 12.83 6.11
C ASP A 70 9.86 11.60 6.26
N LEU A 71 10.12 10.92 5.15
CA LEU A 71 10.90 9.68 5.09
C LEU A 71 12.21 9.88 4.32
N LYS A 72 13.09 8.88 4.37
CA LYS A 72 14.32 8.83 3.57
C LYS A 72 14.35 7.58 2.69
N VAL A 73 14.74 7.73 1.43
CA VAL A 73 14.79 6.62 0.47
C VAL A 73 16.14 6.53 -0.22
N THR A 74 16.56 5.29 -0.48
CA THR A 74 17.69 5.01 -1.37
C THR A 74 17.15 4.74 -2.77
N LYS A 75 17.50 5.59 -3.73
CA LYS A 75 17.15 5.39 -5.15
C LYS A 75 18.34 4.81 -5.91
N ARG A 76 18.05 3.79 -6.72
CA ARG A 76 19.00 3.19 -7.65
C ARG A 76 18.56 3.54 -9.07
N SER A 77 19.48 4.06 -9.88
CA SER A 77 19.24 4.36 -11.29
C SER A 77 20.36 3.81 -12.14
N LYS A 78 20.02 3.15 -13.25
CA LYS A 78 21.00 2.64 -14.21
C LYS A 78 21.14 3.64 -15.35
N ASP A 79 22.36 4.06 -15.62
CA ASP A 79 22.70 4.74 -16.86
C ASP A 79 23.03 3.68 -17.92
N ARG A 80 22.27 3.70 -19.02
CA ARG A 80 22.41 2.73 -20.11
C ARG A 80 23.53 3.10 -21.08
N VAL A 81 23.89 4.38 -21.17
CA VAL A 81 24.94 4.87 -22.08
C VAL A 81 26.30 4.58 -21.48
N GLU A 82 26.47 4.89 -20.19
CA GLU A 82 27.74 4.63 -19.48
C GLU A 82 27.83 3.21 -18.88
N GLY A 83 26.73 2.45 -18.86
CA GLY A 83 26.69 1.11 -18.26
C GLY A 83 26.83 1.09 -16.73
N LYS A 84 26.71 2.23 -16.06
CA LYS A 84 26.91 2.38 -14.60
C LYS A 84 25.58 2.35 -13.84
N VAL A 85 25.66 1.99 -12.55
CA VAL A 85 24.54 2.09 -11.60
C VAL A 85 24.88 3.14 -10.57
N PHE A 86 24.01 4.14 -10.45
CA PHE A 86 24.10 5.17 -9.43
C PHE A 86 23.19 4.82 -8.25
N ILE A 87 23.75 4.87 -7.05
CA ILE A 87 23.03 4.67 -5.80
C ILE A 87 23.04 6.01 -5.06
N LYS A 88 21.86 6.63 -4.92
CA LYS A 88 21.67 7.85 -4.14
C LYS A 88 20.94 7.47 -2.86
N SER A 89 21.68 7.43 -1.75
CA SER A 89 21.12 7.18 -0.42
C SER A 89 20.54 8.46 0.20
N ASP A 90 19.72 8.29 1.23
CA ASP A 90 19.24 9.36 2.11
C ASP A 90 18.49 10.51 1.42
N LEU A 91 17.88 10.24 0.27
CA LEU A 91 17.07 11.24 -0.40
C LEU A 91 15.79 11.50 0.40
N PRO A 92 15.44 12.77 0.67
CA PRO A 92 14.19 13.09 1.35
C PRO A 92 12.99 12.65 0.50
N TYR A 93 12.04 11.99 1.13
CA TYR A 93 10.81 11.50 0.52
C TYR A 93 9.63 11.92 1.37
N LYS A 94 8.82 12.85 0.85
CA LYS A 94 7.60 13.29 1.53
C LYS A 94 6.40 12.53 1.01
N LEU A 95 5.74 11.78 1.89
CA LEU A 95 4.48 11.14 1.58
C LEU A 95 3.34 12.03 2.08
N LYS A 96 2.66 12.68 1.14
CA LYS A 96 1.50 13.53 1.41
C LYS A 96 0.28 12.98 0.70
N VAL A 97 -0.82 12.90 1.44
CA VAL A 97 -2.11 12.45 0.93
C VAL A 97 -2.84 13.59 0.24
N SER A 98 -3.43 13.32 -0.92
CA SER A 98 -4.39 14.21 -1.54
C SER A 98 -5.70 13.47 -1.81
N PHE A 99 -6.80 13.96 -1.24
CA PHE A 99 -8.14 13.41 -1.41
C PHE A 99 -8.86 13.91 -2.68
N ASN A 100 -8.14 14.53 -3.64
CA ASN A 100 -8.74 15.14 -4.83
C ASN A 100 -9.59 14.18 -5.72
N LYS A 101 -9.41 12.87 -5.59
CA LYS A 101 -10.16 11.85 -6.35
C LYS A 101 -10.81 10.78 -5.46
N ARG A 102 -10.81 10.98 -4.13
CA ARG A 102 -11.28 10.00 -3.14
C ARG A 102 -11.92 10.73 -1.98
N GLU A 103 -13.05 10.22 -1.51
CA GLU A 103 -13.73 10.77 -0.35
C GLU A 103 -13.37 9.95 0.90
N LYS A 104 -13.25 10.65 2.03
CA LYS A 104 -13.18 9.97 3.32
C LYS A 104 -14.56 9.39 3.61
N VAL A 105 -14.58 8.11 3.98
CA VAL A 105 -15.81 7.43 4.40
C VAL A 105 -16.09 7.70 5.89
N PHE A 106 -15.04 7.90 6.69
CA PHE A 106 -15.11 8.21 8.11
C PHE A 106 -14.37 9.51 8.40
N ASP A 107 -14.91 10.34 9.28
CA ASP A 107 -14.27 11.62 9.66
C ASP A 107 -12.97 11.39 10.46
N SER A 108 -12.94 10.33 11.28
CA SER A 108 -11.77 9.86 12.03
C SER A 108 -11.76 8.32 12.08
N LEU A 109 -10.55 7.76 12.17
CA LEU A 109 -10.33 6.35 12.51
C LEU A 109 -10.41 6.14 14.03
#